data_AF-A0A6C0EHM0-F1
#
_entry.id   AF-A0A6C0EHM0-F1
#
_cell.length_a   1.000
_cell.length_b   1.000
_cell.length_c   1.000
_cell.angle_alpha   90.00
_cell.angle_beta   90.00
_cell.angle_gamma   90.00
#
_symmetry.space_group_name_H-M   'P 1'
#
loop_
_entity.id
_entity.type
_entity.pdbx_description
1 polymer ?
#
loop_
_entity_poly.entity_id
_entity_poly.type
_entity_poly.pdbx_seq_one_letter_code
_entity_poly.pdbx_strand_id
1 'polypeptide(L)'
;MGKIIKAYNCDNFGKKIRIQCGSGKISGVNIDYSGLKRDERIVKNITLLFDNGTKLIVVIKIAPIYRKQKLNPYDRTNYKELGEKPRTNEYIHESDIYNFFKLQSASDKIVANYVLKSYSSGESADGKFFINNESFNFLDNTSIKADIRRYFSDAVDLVYIITEPMTDAVDFYKHKPTASQTTHFITSTFDTLTYLYEHYEFCHWDFHSLNTQFNKKTGDPIIFDFDLSTVNKYNSSDYINRVSFIENVIKYHCKKYDGKITPALFQKNKVILGHNWDLFMFLSSLKDHYPGDSLKQFAIKLNKIDYTDLINTFLFSLKCMDIIRCLFRKINMPSLFKTTIPLSTASQTFGVNLMDKAYEQIIEIIDLKYLTKEQHDFYAKYPYFLDSFLKIFIQYMVDIFNLSKGDIVELDSYDVRFFTSYIMFLEGDYYI
;
A
#
# COMPACT_ATOMS: atom_id res chain seq x y z
N MET A 1 -7.87 -37.96 19.06
CA MET A 1 -7.03 -37.35 20.10
C MET A 1 -6.52 -36.03 19.57
N GLY A 2 -6.78 -34.91 20.26
CA GLY A 2 -6.22 -33.60 19.90
C GLY A 2 -4.70 -33.62 20.09
N LYS A 3 -3.96 -32.87 19.27
CA LYS A 3 -2.49 -32.79 19.34
C LYS A 3 -2.05 -31.44 19.92
N ILE A 4 -0.88 -31.41 20.56
CA ILE A 4 -0.40 -30.27 21.37
C ILE A 4 -0.13 -29.06 20.49
N ILE A 5 -1.03 -28.09 20.49
CA ILE A 5 -0.80 -26.77 19.91
C ILE A 5 -0.02 -25.96 20.93
N LYS A 6 1.13 -25.43 20.52
CA LYS A 6 1.87 -24.41 21.26
C LYS A 6 1.51 -23.06 20.68
N ALA A 7 0.75 -22.22 21.38
CA ALA A 7 0.52 -20.83 20.98
C ALA A 7 1.37 -19.91 21.85
N TYR A 8 2.01 -18.92 21.22
CA TYR A 8 2.76 -17.89 21.91
C TYR A 8 1.87 -16.67 22.02
N ASN A 9 1.58 -16.19 23.23
CA ASN A 9 1.07 -14.84 23.44
C ASN A 9 2.22 -13.93 23.86
N CYS A 10 2.23 -12.72 23.33
CA CYS A 10 2.89 -11.61 24.00
C CYS A 10 1.81 -10.93 24.82
N ASP A 11 2.15 -10.41 25.99
CA ASP A 11 1.30 -9.36 26.54
C ASP A 11 1.42 -8.10 25.69
N ASN A 12 0.52 -7.15 25.92
CA ASN A 12 0.53 -5.83 25.30
C ASN A 12 1.80 -4.99 25.67
N PHE A 13 2.82 -5.60 26.27
CA PHE A 13 4.08 -4.97 26.68
C PHE A 13 5.31 -5.69 26.08
N GLY A 14 5.12 -6.57 25.10
CA GLY A 14 6.21 -7.29 24.41
C GLY A 14 6.95 -8.30 25.31
N LYS A 15 6.41 -8.61 26.49
CA LYS A 15 6.94 -9.65 27.37
C LYS A 15 6.38 -10.99 26.91
N LYS A 16 7.25 -11.99 26.74
CA LYS A 16 6.85 -13.38 26.43
C LYS A 16 6.00 -13.92 27.58
N ILE A 17 4.67 -13.75 27.50
CA ILE A 17 3.74 -14.27 28.50
C ILE A 17 3.27 -15.64 28.05
N ARG A 18 3.91 -16.65 28.66
CA ARG A 18 3.52 -18.07 28.71
C ARG A 18 3.36 -18.76 27.35
N ILE A 19 4.17 -19.80 27.15
CA ILE A 19 3.85 -20.84 26.16
C ILE A 19 2.52 -21.47 26.58
N GLN A 20 1.47 -21.29 25.78
CA GLN A 20 0.25 -22.04 25.96
C GLN A 20 0.44 -23.39 25.27
N CYS A 21 0.73 -24.43 26.05
CA CYS A 21 0.78 -25.82 25.59
C CYS A 21 -0.55 -26.51 25.91
N GLY A 22 -1.23 -27.07 24.92
CA GLY A 22 -2.39 -27.94 25.15
C GLY A 22 -2.72 -28.77 23.92
N SER A 23 -3.17 -30.01 24.09
CA SER A 23 -3.75 -30.77 22.99
C SER A 23 -5.02 -30.06 22.51
N GLY A 24 -5.12 -29.72 21.23
CA GLY A 24 -6.19 -28.88 20.70
C GLY A 24 -7.27 -29.67 19.99
N LYS A 25 -8.53 -29.50 20.37
CA LYS A 25 -9.70 -29.88 19.56
C LYS A 25 -10.60 -28.66 19.46
N ILE A 26 -10.81 -28.14 18.24
CA ILE A 26 -11.75 -27.04 17.98
C ILE A 26 -13.12 -27.45 18.54
N SER A 27 -13.53 -26.89 19.68
CA SER A 27 -14.79 -27.27 20.32
C SER A 27 -15.99 -26.45 19.85
N GLY A 28 -15.76 -25.38 19.08
CA GLY A 28 -16.83 -24.53 18.59
C GLY A 28 -16.32 -23.28 17.90
N VAL A 29 -16.80 -23.03 16.70
CA VAL A 29 -16.56 -21.77 15.98
C VAL A 29 -17.70 -20.83 16.32
N ASN A 30 -17.47 -19.85 17.21
CA ASN A 30 -18.41 -18.75 17.40
C ASN A 30 -18.17 -17.70 16.32
N ILE A 31 -19.10 -17.60 15.39
CA ILE A 31 -19.03 -16.67 14.26
C ILE A 31 -19.60 -15.33 14.70
N ASP A 32 -18.75 -14.29 14.74
CA ASP A 32 -19.22 -12.90 14.80
C ASP A 32 -19.03 -12.24 13.42
N TYR A 33 -20.10 -11.67 12.88
CA TYR A 33 -20.23 -11.12 11.52
C TYR A 33 -19.90 -9.62 11.46
N SER A 34 -19.06 -9.10 12.36
CA SER A 34 -18.77 -7.67 12.46
C SER A 34 -17.82 -7.11 11.39
N GLY A 35 -17.35 -7.93 10.43
CA GLY A 35 -16.45 -7.51 9.34
C GLY A 35 -17.08 -7.68 7.94
N LEU A 36 -17.05 -6.61 7.15
CA LEU A 36 -17.56 -6.47 5.78
C LEU A 36 -17.43 -7.74 4.90
N LYS A 37 -18.55 -8.14 4.29
CA LYS A 37 -18.53 -9.04 3.12
C LYS A 37 -17.73 -8.36 2.01
N ARG A 38 -16.62 -8.98 1.60
CA ARG A 38 -16.00 -8.70 0.30
C ARG A 38 -16.16 -9.98 -0.52
N ASP A 39 -16.63 -9.87 -1.75
CA ASP A 39 -16.88 -11.04 -2.63
C ASP A 39 -15.59 -11.86 -2.92
N GLU A 40 -14.44 -11.33 -2.51
CA GLU A 40 -13.10 -11.89 -2.73
C GLU A 40 -12.57 -12.75 -1.57
N ARG A 41 -13.08 -12.58 -0.34
CA ARG A 41 -12.57 -13.29 0.85
C ARG A 41 -13.61 -13.48 1.94
N ILE A 42 -13.53 -14.61 2.64
CA ILE A 42 -14.29 -14.87 3.87
C ILE A 42 -13.45 -14.41 5.06
N VAL A 43 -13.98 -13.52 5.90
CA VAL A 43 -13.36 -13.11 7.16
C VAL A 43 -14.26 -13.50 8.34
N LYS A 44 -13.71 -14.23 9.32
CA LYS A 44 -14.48 -14.75 10.46
C LYS A 44 -13.69 -14.65 11.76
N ASN A 45 -14.36 -14.22 12.83
CA ASN A 45 -13.89 -14.45 14.19
C ASN A 45 -14.17 -15.91 14.57
N ILE A 46 -13.20 -16.57 15.20
CA ILE A 46 -13.27 -17.99 15.56
C ILE A 46 -12.66 -18.19 16.95
N THR A 47 -13.32 -19.00 17.78
CA THR A 47 -12.77 -19.44 19.06
C THR A 47 -12.19 -20.85 18.91
N LEU A 48 -10.89 -21.01 19.13
CA LEU A 48 -10.22 -22.29 19.24
C LEU A 48 -10.27 -22.71 20.72
N LEU A 49 -10.93 -23.82 21.04
CA LEU A 49 -10.80 -24.45 22.35
C LEU A 49 -9.68 -25.49 22.29
N PHE A 50 -8.92 -25.58 23.37
CA PHE A 50 -7.97 -26.66 23.59
C PHE A 50 -8.53 -27.65 24.61
N ASP A 51 -8.10 -28.90 24.56
CA ASP A 51 -8.56 -29.99 25.43
C ASP A 51 -8.32 -29.69 26.91
N ASN A 52 -7.36 -28.82 27.23
CA ASN A 52 -7.12 -28.32 28.59
C ASN A 52 -8.12 -27.20 29.02
N GLY A 53 -9.14 -26.92 28.22
CA GLY A 53 -10.14 -25.88 28.46
C GLY A 53 -9.71 -24.47 28.06
N THR A 54 -8.47 -24.27 27.60
CA THR A 54 -7.99 -22.96 27.14
C THR A 54 -8.77 -22.52 25.91
N LYS A 55 -9.07 -21.22 25.80
CA LYS A 55 -9.72 -20.61 24.64
C LYS A 55 -8.76 -19.62 24.00
N LEU A 56 -8.67 -19.65 22.67
CA LEU A 56 -7.97 -18.65 21.86
C LEU A 56 -8.95 -18.09 20.84
N ILE A 57 -9.18 -16.78 20.86
CA ILE A 57 -9.99 -16.11 19.84
C ILE A 57 -9.03 -15.68 18.73
N VAL A 58 -9.39 -15.95 17.48
CA VAL A 58 -8.61 -15.60 16.29
C VAL A 58 -9.52 -15.00 15.22
N VAL A 59 -8.93 -14.25 14.29
CA VAL A 59 -9.57 -13.85 13.04
C VAL A 59 -8.98 -14.72 11.94
N ILE A 60 -9.83 -15.28 11.09
CA ILE A 60 -9.41 -16.06 9.92
C ILE A 60 -9.88 -15.36 8.65
N LYS A 61 -8.95 -15.06 7.76
CA LYS A 61 -9.20 -14.66 6.36
C LYS A 61 -9.00 -15.90 5.47
N ILE A 62 -9.94 -16.20 4.59
CA ILE A 62 -9.88 -17.30 3.60
C ILE A 62 -10.21 -16.72 2.23
N ALA A 63 -9.33 -16.95 1.25
CA ALA A 63 -9.51 -16.50 -0.13
C ALA A 63 -9.36 -17.67 -1.12
N PRO A 64 -10.07 -17.64 -2.26
CA PRO A 64 -9.97 -18.69 -3.27
C PRO A 64 -8.72 -18.53 -4.14
N ILE A 65 -8.20 -19.66 -4.61
CA ILE A 65 -7.28 -19.72 -5.75
C ILE A 65 -8.05 -20.34 -6.90
N TYR A 66 -8.16 -19.61 -8.02
CA TYR A 66 -8.81 -20.11 -9.23
C TYR A 66 -7.80 -20.68 -10.22
N ARG A 67 -8.24 -21.64 -11.04
CA ARG A 67 -7.40 -22.29 -12.05
C ARG A 67 -6.73 -21.30 -13.01
N LYS A 68 -7.46 -20.24 -13.39
CA LYS A 68 -6.95 -19.16 -14.25
C LYS A 68 -5.76 -18.43 -13.60
N GLN A 69 -5.76 -18.23 -12.29
CA GLN A 69 -4.64 -17.60 -11.58
C GLN A 69 -3.41 -18.53 -11.55
N LYS A 70 -3.60 -19.85 -11.44
CA LYS A 70 -2.47 -20.80 -11.56
C LYS A 70 -1.89 -20.89 -12.97
N LEU A 71 -2.72 -20.71 -14.00
CA LEU A 71 -2.34 -20.87 -15.40
C LEU A 71 -1.85 -19.58 -16.07
N ASN A 72 -2.30 -18.42 -15.58
CA ASN A 72 -1.97 -17.10 -16.11
C ASN A 72 -1.19 -16.28 -15.07
N PRO A 73 0.11 -16.52 -14.88
CA PRO A 73 1.01 -15.46 -14.41
C PRO A 73 0.90 -14.30 -15.39
N TYR A 74 0.47 -13.14 -14.89
CA TYR A 74 0.39 -11.88 -15.62
C TYR A 74 1.47 -11.77 -16.71
N ASP A 75 1.04 -11.30 -17.88
CA ASP A 75 1.77 -11.28 -19.15
C ASP A 75 3.28 -11.02 -18.98
N ARG A 76 4.07 -12.06 -19.26
CA ARG A 76 5.50 -12.20 -18.88
C ARG A 76 6.47 -11.38 -19.73
N THR A 77 5.98 -10.56 -20.64
CA THR A 77 6.78 -10.05 -21.76
C THR A 77 7.62 -8.82 -21.38
N ASN A 78 7.20 -7.99 -20.43
CA ASN A 78 7.94 -6.78 -20.01
C ASN A 78 8.79 -6.94 -18.73
N TYR A 79 8.70 -8.06 -18.01
CA TYR A 79 9.22 -8.16 -16.64
C TYR A 79 10.57 -8.90 -16.51
N LYS A 80 11.07 -9.51 -17.59
CA LYS A 80 12.34 -10.27 -17.58
C LYS A 80 13.57 -9.39 -17.35
N GLU A 81 13.52 -8.11 -17.74
CA GLU A 81 14.67 -7.21 -17.63
C GLU A 81 15.01 -6.82 -16.18
N LEU A 82 14.09 -7.02 -15.23
CA LEU A 82 14.23 -6.58 -13.83
C LEU A 82 14.39 -7.73 -12.82
N GLY A 83 14.30 -9.00 -13.26
CA GLY A 83 14.50 -10.17 -12.39
C GLY A 83 13.34 -10.49 -11.43
N GLU A 84 12.20 -9.81 -11.55
CA GLU A 84 11.03 -9.97 -10.67
C GLU A 84 10.07 -11.05 -11.22
N LYS A 85 9.45 -11.85 -10.34
CA LYS A 85 8.38 -12.77 -10.70
C LYS A 85 7.05 -12.21 -10.17
N PRO A 86 6.15 -11.71 -11.03
CA PRO A 86 4.84 -11.25 -10.57
C PRO A 86 4.09 -12.41 -9.91
N ARG A 87 3.44 -12.12 -8.78
CA ARG A 87 2.64 -13.11 -8.06
C ARG A 87 1.22 -13.08 -8.62
N THR A 88 0.66 -14.25 -8.88
CA THR A 88 -0.66 -14.42 -9.51
C THR A 88 -1.85 -14.15 -8.60
N ASN A 89 -1.62 -14.04 -7.30
CA ASN A 89 -2.66 -13.96 -6.29
C ASN A 89 -2.19 -13.11 -5.09
N GLU A 90 -2.86 -11.99 -4.87
CA GLU A 90 -2.61 -11.02 -3.79
C GLU A 90 -2.69 -11.66 -2.40
N TYR A 91 -3.55 -12.66 -2.21
CA TYR A 91 -3.69 -13.35 -0.92
C TYR A 91 -2.53 -14.28 -0.61
N ILE A 92 -1.95 -14.93 -1.63
CA ILE A 92 -0.71 -15.72 -1.45
C ILE A 92 0.42 -14.76 -1.03
N HIS A 93 0.46 -13.60 -1.66
CA HIS A 93 1.41 -12.55 -1.32
C HIS A 93 1.21 -12.03 0.12
N GLU A 94 -0.01 -11.63 0.49
CA GLU A 94 -0.34 -11.19 1.86
C GLU A 94 0.04 -12.26 2.88
N SER A 95 -0.28 -13.53 2.60
CA SER A 95 0.08 -14.68 3.42
C SER A 95 1.59 -14.79 3.64
N ASP A 96 2.41 -14.55 2.62
CA ASP A 96 3.86 -14.62 2.73
C ASP A 96 4.44 -13.48 3.56
N ILE A 97 3.89 -12.26 3.45
CA ILE A 97 4.28 -11.13 4.30
C ILE A 97 3.93 -11.41 5.78
N TYR A 98 2.73 -11.95 6.05
CA TYR A 98 2.38 -12.37 7.41
C TYR A 98 3.30 -13.47 7.96
N ASN A 99 3.67 -14.45 7.13
CA ASN A 99 4.62 -15.49 7.53
C ASN A 99 6.01 -14.90 7.80
N PHE A 100 6.47 -13.96 6.98
CA PHE A 100 7.72 -13.23 7.22
C PHE A 100 7.70 -12.55 8.60
N PHE A 101 6.70 -11.71 8.89
CA PHE A 101 6.63 -11.01 10.17
C PHE A 101 6.39 -11.94 11.37
N LYS A 102 5.66 -13.04 11.18
CA LYS A 102 5.53 -14.08 12.20
C LYS A 102 6.89 -14.62 12.62
N LEU A 103 7.78 -14.90 11.67
CA LEU A 103 9.14 -15.38 11.98
C LEU A 103 9.94 -14.32 12.74
N GLN A 104 9.85 -13.05 12.34
CA GLN A 104 10.58 -11.95 13.00
C GLN A 104 10.05 -11.63 14.40
N SER A 105 8.75 -11.78 14.65
CA SER A 105 8.10 -11.46 15.93
C SER A 105 8.66 -12.21 17.15
N ALA A 106 9.38 -13.33 16.93
CA ALA A 106 10.02 -14.09 18.01
C ALA A 106 11.28 -13.41 18.57
N SER A 107 11.92 -12.54 17.78
CA SER A 107 13.20 -11.89 18.05
C SER A 107 13.14 -10.36 18.01
N ASP A 108 12.15 -9.78 17.34
CA ASP A 108 12.02 -8.34 17.16
C ASP A 108 10.82 -7.76 17.92
N LYS A 109 11.10 -6.78 18.79
CA LYS A 109 10.09 -6.10 19.61
C LYS A 109 9.23 -5.12 18.82
N ILE A 110 9.76 -4.45 17.80
CA ILE A 110 8.99 -3.51 16.98
C ILE A 110 7.92 -4.29 16.23
N VAL A 111 8.31 -5.38 15.57
CA VAL A 111 7.36 -6.29 14.90
C VAL A 111 6.37 -6.88 15.90
N ALA A 112 6.83 -7.36 17.06
CA ALA A 112 5.95 -7.98 18.05
C ALA A 112 4.90 -7.03 18.66
N ASN A 113 5.19 -5.73 18.71
CA ASN A 113 4.33 -4.74 19.36
C ASN A 113 3.41 -3.98 18.38
N TYR A 114 3.88 -3.70 17.17
CA TYR A 114 3.23 -2.75 16.27
C TYR A 114 2.71 -3.36 14.95
N VAL A 115 3.07 -4.61 14.64
CA VAL A 115 2.56 -5.33 13.46
C VAL A 115 1.52 -6.34 13.92
N LEU A 116 0.36 -6.37 13.28
CA LEU A 116 -0.71 -7.31 13.64
C LEU A 116 -0.19 -8.75 13.61
N LYS A 117 -0.32 -9.42 14.74
CA LYS A 117 0.22 -10.76 14.89
C LYS A 117 -0.53 -11.79 14.05
N SER A 118 0.22 -12.57 13.29
CA SER A 118 -0.26 -13.79 12.64
C SER A 118 0.14 -15.03 13.43
N TYR A 119 -0.81 -15.93 13.65
CA TYR A 119 -0.59 -17.27 14.18
C TYR A 119 -0.18 -18.24 13.06
N SER A 120 -0.69 -18.05 11.85
CA SER A 120 -0.28 -18.79 10.65
C SER A 120 -0.89 -18.20 9.39
N SER A 121 -0.24 -18.42 8.27
CA SER A 121 -0.80 -18.21 6.94
C SER A 121 -0.23 -19.23 5.95
N GLY A 122 -0.90 -19.43 4.82
CA GLY A 122 -0.39 -20.30 3.76
C GLY A 122 -1.44 -20.70 2.74
N GLU A 123 -1.04 -21.57 1.82
CA GLU A 123 -1.96 -22.28 0.92
C GLU A 123 -2.52 -23.52 1.63
N SER A 124 -3.80 -23.79 1.40
CA SER A 124 -4.53 -24.92 1.96
C SER A 124 -4.99 -25.84 0.84
N ALA A 125 -4.28 -26.96 0.70
CA ALA A 125 -4.76 -28.09 -0.10
C ALA A 125 -5.83 -28.83 0.71
N ASP A 126 -6.98 -29.10 0.08
CA ASP A 126 -8.13 -29.83 0.65
C ASP A 126 -8.71 -29.22 1.95
N GLY A 127 -8.54 -27.90 2.17
CA GLY A 127 -9.07 -27.20 3.34
C GLY A 127 -8.39 -27.55 4.67
N LYS A 128 -7.20 -28.14 4.63
CA LYS A 128 -6.32 -28.29 5.80
C LYS A 128 -5.54 -27.01 6.04
N PHE A 129 -5.61 -26.51 7.26
CA PHE A 129 -4.97 -25.29 7.69
C PHE A 129 -4.04 -25.61 8.85
N PHE A 130 -2.99 -24.80 9.05
CA PHE A 130 -2.00 -25.03 10.10
C PHE A 130 -1.97 -23.89 11.12
N ILE A 131 -1.72 -24.19 12.39
CA ILE A 131 -1.28 -23.24 13.44
C ILE A 131 -0.15 -23.95 14.19
N ASN A 132 1.04 -23.37 14.15
CA ASN A 132 2.23 -23.89 14.84
C ASN A 132 2.48 -25.38 14.56
N ASN A 133 2.47 -25.75 13.28
CA ASN A 133 2.68 -27.10 12.74
C ASN A 133 1.56 -28.11 13.04
N GLU A 134 0.47 -27.69 13.67
CA GLU A 134 -0.70 -28.53 13.87
C GLU A 134 -1.75 -28.25 12.80
N SER A 135 -2.21 -29.29 12.12
CA SER A 135 -3.23 -29.18 11.08
C SER A 135 -4.64 -29.32 11.67
N PHE A 136 -5.55 -28.45 11.25
CA PHE A 136 -6.99 -28.58 11.49
C PHE A 136 -7.75 -28.40 10.17
N ASN A 137 -8.84 -29.13 10.01
CA ASN A 137 -9.70 -29.01 8.83
C ASN A 137 -10.92 -28.16 9.18
N PHE A 138 -10.96 -26.92 8.70
CA PHE A 138 -12.13 -26.06 8.91
C PHE A 138 -13.32 -26.44 8.02
N LEU A 139 -13.12 -27.25 6.97
CA LEU A 139 -14.22 -27.78 6.16
C LEU A 139 -15.09 -28.78 6.92
N ASP A 140 -14.64 -29.28 8.07
CA ASP A 140 -15.47 -30.09 8.96
C ASP A 140 -16.54 -29.23 9.66
N ASN A 141 -16.38 -27.90 9.67
CA ASN A 141 -17.42 -26.97 10.11
C ASN A 141 -18.44 -26.72 8.99
N THR A 142 -19.69 -27.09 9.23
CA THR A 142 -20.79 -27.00 8.26
C THR A 142 -21.04 -25.57 7.75
N SER A 143 -20.87 -24.54 8.59
CA SER A 143 -21.08 -23.15 8.18
C SER A 143 -19.97 -22.64 7.27
N ILE A 144 -18.70 -22.88 7.61
CA ILE A 144 -17.56 -22.46 6.77
C ILE A 144 -17.59 -23.21 5.44
N LYS A 145 -17.89 -24.51 5.49
CA LYS A 145 -18.07 -25.34 4.29
C LYS A 145 -19.18 -24.81 3.38
N ALA A 146 -20.31 -24.38 3.96
CA ALA A 146 -21.40 -23.77 3.20
C ALA A 146 -20.99 -22.44 2.58
N ASP A 147 -20.28 -21.58 3.32
CA ASP A 147 -19.77 -20.30 2.80
C ASP A 147 -18.78 -20.54 1.65
N ILE A 148 -17.80 -21.43 1.80
CA ILE A 148 -16.85 -21.76 0.73
C ILE A 148 -17.57 -22.32 -0.50
N ARG A 149 -18.52 -23.24 -0.33
CA ARG A 149 -19.31 -23.76 -1.47
C ARG A 149 -20.15 -22.69 -2.16
N ARG A 150 -20.67 -21.73 -1.39
CA ARG A 150 -21.53 -20.66 -1.89
C ARG A 150 -20.74 -19.61 -2.66
N TYR A 151 -19.58 -19.20 -2.14
CA TYR A 151 -18.83 -18.06 -2.67
C TYR A 151 -17.66 -18.49 -3.57
N PHE A 152 -17.08 -19.67 -3.33
CA PHE A 152 -15.85 -20.14 -3.95
C PHE A 152 -16.02 -21.51 -4.63
N SER A 153 -17.17 -21.75 -5.27
CA SER A 153 -17.53 -23.07 -5.85
C SER A 153 -16.52 -23.60 -6.86
N ASP A 154 -15.83 -22.70 -7.56
CA ASP A 154 -14.93 -23.02 -8.67
C ASP A 154 -13.44 -22.88 -8.26
N ALA A 155 -13.17 -22.67 -6.98
CA ALA A 155 -11.81 -22.59 -6.46
C ALA A 155 -11.11 -23.95 -6.56
N VAL A 156 -9.86 -23.94 -7.01
CA VAL A 156 -9.01 -25.15 -7.05
C VAL A 156 -8.23 -25.36 -5.76
N ASP A 157 -7.94 -24.28 -5.04
CA ASP A 157 -7.28 -24.28 -3.73
C ASP A 157 -7.72 -23.05 -2.92
N LEU A 158 -7.29 -22.96 -1.66
CA LEU A 158 -7.58 -21.83 -0.78
C LEU A 158 -6.28 -21.24 -0.22
N VAL A 159 -6.28 -19.94 0.05
CA VAL A 159 -5.27 -19.27 0.87
C VAL A 159 -5.90 -18.87 2.19
N TYR A 160 -5.11 -18.87 3.26
CA TYR A 160 -5.57 -18.43 4.56
C TYR A 160 -4.56 -17.59 5.32
N ILE A 161 -5.09 -16.76 6.21
CA ILE A 161 -4.35 -15.98 7.18
C ILE A 161 -5.12 -16.02 8.50
N ILE A 162 -4.42 -16.34 9.60
CA ILE A 162 -5.00 -16.43 10.94
C ILE A 162 -4.26 -15.44 11.83
N THR A 163 -4.96 -14.41 12.29
CA THR A 163 -4.40 -13.34 13.11
C THR A 163 -5.05 -13.29 14.49
N GLU A 164 -4.47 -12.49 15.38
CA GLU A 164 -5.17 -12.07 16.59
C GLU A 164 -6.37 -11.17 16.26
N PRO A 165 -7.40 -11.16 17.11
CA PRO A 165 -8.50 -10.22 16.97
C PRO A 165 -8.06 -8.83 17.45
N MET A 166 -8.52 -7.80 16.76
CA MET A 166 -8.26 -6.41 17.09
C MET A 166 -9.19 -5.90 18.22
N THR A 167 -9.31 -6.63 19.34
CA THR A 167 -10.32 -6.35 20.38
C THR A 167 -10.17 -4.98 21.07
N ASP A 168 -8.96 -4.44 21.10
CA ASP A 168 -8.67 -3.12 21.68
C ASP A 168 -8.18 -2.10 20.64
N ALA A 169 -8.15 -2.49 19.37
CA ALA A 169 -7.81 -1.58 18.28
C ALA A 169 -9.08 -0.85 17.84
N VAL A 170 -9.00 0.47 17.77
CA VAL A 170 -10.05 1.31 17.22
C VAL A 170 -9.47 2.17 16.12
N ASP A 171 -10.36 2.61 15.25
CA ASP A 171 -10.01 3.60 14.24
C ASP A 171 -9.61 4.88 14.98
N PHE A 172 -8.30 5.17 14.96
CA PHE A 172 -7.69 6.35 15.59
C PHE A 172 -8.48 7.61 15.26
N TYR A 173 -8.90 7.71 14.01
CA TYR A 173 -9.49 8.88 13.40
C TYR A 173 -10.96 9.05 13.78
N LYS A 174 -11.66 7.96 14.14
CA LYS A 174 -13.02 8.02 14.72
C LYS A 174 -13.01 8.27 16.23
N HIS A 175 -11.95 7.88 16.93
CA HIS A 175 -11.90 7.90 18.40
C HIS A 175 -11.66 9.30 18.99
N LYS A 176 -11.18 10.28 18.21
CA LYS A 176 -10.80 11.63 18.65
C LYS A 176 -9.88 11.62 19.89
N PRO A 177 -8.69 11.03 19.77
CA PRO A 177 -7.76 10.89 20.87
C PRO A 177 -7.27 12.24 21.41
N THR A 178 -6.79 12.24 22.67
CA THR A 178 -6.18 13.42 23.28
C THR A 178 -4.91 13.85 22.52
N ALA A 179 -4.45 15.09 22.74
CA ALA A 179 -3.21 15.58 22.15
C ALA A 179 -2.01 14.67 22.49
N SER A 180 -1.90 14.19 23.73
CA SER A 180 -0.83 13.28 24.15
C SER A 180 -0.89 11.92 23.45
N GLN A 181 -2.09 11.34 23.30
CA GLN A 181 -2.27 10.10 22.54
C GLN A 181 -1.97 10.29 21.04
N THR A 182 -2.30 11.47 20.51
CA THR A 182 -2.01 11.83 19.12
C THR A 182 -0.52 11.94 18.88
N THR A 183 0.20 12.66 19.75
CA THR A 183 1.67 12.72 19.74
C THR A 183 2.28 11.32 19.80
N HIS A 184 1.85 10.49 20.76
CA HIS A 184 2.38 9.13 20.93
C HIS A 184 2.13 8.25 19.70
N PHE A 185 0.92 8.29 19.14
CA PHE A 185 0.57 7.53 17.94
C PHE A 185 1.39 7.98 16.72
N ILE A 186 1.54 9.29 16.51
CA ILE A 186 2.32 9.84 15.39
C ILE A 186 3.78 9.42 15.50
N THR A 187 4.40 9.66 16.66
CA THR A 187 5.80 9.28 16.91
C THR A 187 6.01 7.77 16.72
N SER A 188 5.18 6.95 17.38
CA SER A 188 5.32 5.50 17.32
C SER A 188 5.09 4.94 15.91
N THR A 189 4.15 5.51 15.16
CA THR A 189 3.89 5.10 13.77
C THR A 189 5.09 5.39 12.89
N PHE A 190 5.63 6.61 12.99
CA PHE A 190 6.79 7.01 12.21
C PHE A 190 8.04 6.19 12.55
N ASP A 191 8.34 6.03 13.84
CA ASP A 191 9.48 5.24 14.31
C ASP A 191 9.34 3.78 13.86
N THR A 192 8.12 3.24 13.87
CA THR A 192 7.85 1.89 13.37
C THR A 192 8.09 1.78 11.87
N LEU A 193 7.53 2.70 11.05
CA LEU A 193 7.74 2.68 9.60
C LEU A 193 9.21 2.83 9.23
N THR A 194 9.90 3.76 9.91
CA THR A 194 11.36 3.94 9.83
C THR A 194 12.08 2.63 10.07
N TYR A 195 11.82 2.02 11.22
CA TYR A 195 12.50 0.81 11.64
C TYR A 195 12.27 -0.33 10.65
N LEU A 196 11.02 -0.58 10.25
CA LEU A 196 10.66 -1.65 9.33
C LEU A 196 11.31 -1.45 7.96
N TYR A 197 11.42 -0.20 7.52
CA TYR A 197 12.13 0.16 6.30
C TYR A 197 13.63 -0.12 6.41
N GLU A 198 14.31 0.39 7.44
CA GLU A 198 15.77 0.22 7.58
C GLU A 198 16.18 -1.25 7.79
N HIS A 199 15.37 -2.02 8.53
CA HIS A 199 15.74 -3.39 8.95
C HIS A 199 15.26 -4.47 7.97
N TYR A 200 14.13 -4.24 7.29
CA TYR A 200 13.50 -5.24 6.42
C TYR A 200 13.25 -4.75 5.00
N GLU A 201 13.65 -3.50 4.70
CA GLU A 201 13.30 -2.81 3.45
C GLU A 201 11.80 -2.90 3.19
N PHE A 202 11.00 -2.79 4.26
CA PHE A 202 9.56 -2.93 4.18
C PHE A 202 8.91 -1.66 3.62
N CYS A 203 7.95 -1.83 2.74
CA CYS A 203 6.97 -0.80 2.38
C CYS A 203 5.58 -1.44 2.34
N HIS A 204 4.61 -0.73 2.89
CA HIS A 204 3.22 -1.14 2.98
C HIS A 204 2.48 -0.93 1.66
N TRP A 205 2.77 0.17 0.95
CA TRP A 205 2.13 0.66 -0.29
C TRP A 205 0.66 1.09 -0.19
N ASP A 206 0.02 0.83 0.93
CA ASP A 206 -1.38 1.20 1.19
C ASP A 206 -1.55 1.67 2.63
N PHE A 207 -0.58 2.47 3.10
CA PHE A 207 -0.52 2.90 4.49
C PHE A 207 -1.47 4.07 4.76
N HIS A 208 -2.73 3.77 5.08
CA HIS A 208 -3.75 4.79 5.35
C HIS A 208 -4.58 4.47 6.60
N SER A 209 -5.48 5.39 6.98
CA SER A 209 -6.32 5.27 8.18
C SER A 209 -7.11 3.97 8.33
N LEU A 210 -7.44 3.30 7.22
CA LEU A 210 -8.16 2.02 7.28
C LEU A 210 -7.25 0.80 7.48
N ASN A 211 -5.93 0.92 7.27
CA ASN A 211 -4.92 -0.15 7.38
C ASN A 211 -3.98 0.06 8.57
N THR A 212 -4.26 1.08 9.39
CA THR A 212 -3.58 1.32 10.66
C THR A 212 -4.63 1.54 11.74
N GLN A 213 -4.63 0.72 12.79
CA GLN A 213 -5.49 0.93 13.96
C GLN A 213 -4.69 1.55 15.12
N PHE A 214 -5.42 2.07 16.10
CA PHE A 214 -4.89 2.58 17.35
C PHE A 214 -5.32 1.68 18.50
N ASN A 215 -4.36 1.19 19.28
CA ASN A 215 -4.66 0.46 20.51
C ASN A 215 -5.16 1.44 21.57
N LYS A 216 -6.46 1.39 21.89
CA LYS A 216 -7.08 2.34 22.83
C LYS A 216 -6.49 2.30 24.25
N LYS A 217 -5.84 1.19 24.63
CA LYS A 217 -5.24 1.01 25.95
C LYS A 217 -3.83 1.58 26.04
N THR A 218 -2.99 1.30 25.04
CA THR A 218 -1.57 1.67 25.07
C THR A 218 -1.28 2.94 24.29
N GLY A 219 -2.13 3.29 23.33
CA GLY A 219 -1.93 4.38 22.38
C GLY A 219 -1.11 3.97 21.15
N ASP A 220 -0.67 2.72 21.08
CA ASP A 220 0.24 2.25 20.05
C ASP A 220 -0.45 2.01 18.70
N PRO A 221 0.27 2.20 17.58
CA PRO A 221 -0.23 1.80 16.27
C PRO A 221 -0.26 0.28 16.12
N ILE A 222 -1.20 -0.20 15.33
CA ILE A 222 -1.25 -1.58 14.84
C ILE A 222 -1.35 -1.54 13.32
N ILE A 223 -0.30 -2.01 12.64
CA ILE A 223 -0.18 -2.06 11.18
C ILE A 223 -0.67 -3.41 10.66
N PHE A 224 -1.49 -3.43 9.60
CA PHE A 224 -2.08 -4.65 9.04
C PHE A 224 -2.59 -4.44 7.60
N ASP A 225 -3.08 -5.53 6.98
CA ASP A 225 -3.52 -5.58 5.57
C ASP A 225 -2.32 -5.43 4.62
N PHE A 226 -1.59 -6.54 4.44
CA PHE A 226 -0.31 -6.57 3.74
C PHE A 226 -0.38 -7.05 2.29
N ASP A 227 -1.56 -6.94 1.67
CA ASP A 227 -1.84 -7.44 0.32
C ASP A 227 -1.02 -6.72 -0.77
N LEU A 228 -0.63 -5.47 -0.52
CA LEU A 228 0.23 -4.68 -1.41
C LEU A 228 1.67 -4.53 -0.90
N SER A 229 1.95 -4.97 0.32
CA SER A 229 3.22 -4.70 1.02
C SER A 229 4.41 -5.50 0.49
N THR A 230 5.63 -5.15 0.86
CA THR A 230 6.84 -5.85 0.37
C THR A 230 7.98 -5.79 1.36
N VAL A 231 8.93 -6.73 1.26
CA VAL A 231 10.11 -6.88 2.13
C VAL A 231 11.34 -7.36 1.34
N ASN A 232 12.55 -7.17 1.87
CA ASN A 232 13.84 -7.70 1.38
C ASN A 232 14.06 -7.55 -0.14
N LYS A 233 14.23 -6.31 -0.63
CA LYS A 233 14.39 -5.96 -2.06
C LYS A 233 13.34 -6.56 -3.01
N TYR A 234 12.05 -6.30 -2.73
CA TYR A 234 10.92 -6.22 -3.66
C TYR A 234 10.86 -7.20 -4.85
N ASN A 235 10.99 -8.51 -4.62
CA ASN A 235 10.87 -9.50 -5.69
C ASN A 235 9.43 -9.69 -6.25
N SER A 236 8.40 -9.00 -5.73
CA SER A 236 7.00 -9.28 -6.13
C SER A 236 5.92 -8.23 -5.79
N SER A 237 6.21 -6.92 -5.63
CA SER A 237 5.08 -5.97 -5.49
C SER A 237 4.44 -5.70 -6.85
N ASP A 238 3.21 -6.18 -7.04
CA ASP A 238 2.41 -5.77 -8.20
C ASP A 238 2.12 -4.27 -8.19
N TYR A 239 2.11 -3.60 -7.03
CA TYR A 239 1.66 -2.21 -6.91
C TYR A 239 2.53 -1.22 -7.70
N ILE A 240 3.85 -1.40 -7.65
CA ILE A 240 4.80 -0.57 -8.42
C ILE A 240 4.64 -0.78 -9.92
N ASN A 241 4.17 -1.97 -10.32
CA ASN A 241 3.86 -2.31 -11.70
C ASN A 241 2.43 -1.93 -12.10
N ARG A 242 1.54 -1.65 -11.14
CA ARG A 242 0.13 -1.25 -11.36
C ARG A 242 -0.03 0.23 -11.63
N VAL A 243 0.84 1.06 -11.05
CA VAL A 243 0.82 2.50 -11.31
C VAL A 243 1.82 2.80 -12.43
N SER A 244 1.30 2.95 -13.65
CA SER A 244 2.06 3.16 -14.90
C SER A 244 3.09 4.30 -14.83
N PHE A 245 2.92 5.23 -13.89
CA PHE A 245 3.77 6.40 -13.72
C PHE A 245 4.98 6.17 -12.80
N ILE A 246 4.89 5.25 -11.82
CA ILE A 246 5.91 5.08 -10.78
C ILE A 246 7.25 4.64 -11.38
N GLU A 247 7.22 3.63 -12.26
CA GLU A 247 8.42 3.11 -12.91
C GLU A 247 9.14 4.19 -13.73
N ASN A 248 8.40 4.97 -14.51
CA ASN A 248 8.96 6.03 -15.35
C ASN A 248 9.59 7.15 -14.50
N VAL A 249 8.96 7.52 -13.40
CA VAL A 249 9.51 8.49 -12.44
C VAL A 249 10.81 7.96 -11.81
N ILE A 250 10.86 6.70 -11.39
CA ILE A 250 12.09 6.09 -10.83
C ILE A 250 13.20 6.05 -11.89
N LYS A 251 12.91 5.57 -13.11
CA LYS A 251 13.87 5.54 -14.23
C LYS A 251 14.44 6.93 -14.51
N TYR A 252 13.58 7.93 -14.51
CA TYR A 252 13.98 9.32 -14.71
C TYR A 252 14.86 9.84 -13.57
N HIS A 253 14.47 9.60 -12.31
CA HIS A 253 15.24 9.97 -11.14
C HIS A 253 16.67 9.37 -11.21
N CYS A 254 16.78 8.07 -11.52
CA CYS A 254 18.07 7.39 -11.71
C CYS A 254 18.94 8.05 -12.80
N LYS A 255 18.34 8.40 -13.96
CA LYS A 255 19.07 9.07 -15.05
C LYS A 255 19.62 10.43 -14.63
N LYS A 256 18.86 11.20 -13.86
CA LYS A 256 19.22 12.57 -13.47
C LYS A 256 20.35 12.59 -12.44
N TYR A 257 20.28 11.75 -11.42
CA TYR A 257 21.21 11.83 -10.28
C TYR A 257 22.47 10.98 -10.45
N ASP A 258 22.39 9.88 -11.20
CA ASP A 258 23.51 8.93 -11.33
C ASP A 258 23.97 8.71 -12.78
N GLY A 259 23.34 9.39 -13.75
CA GLY A 259 23.74 9.37 -15.16
C GLY A 259 23.51 8.06 -15.92
N LYS A 260 23.18 6.96 -15.23
CA LYS A 260 22.88 5.63 -15.82
C LYS A 260 21.82 4.91 -14.99
N ILE A 261 20.87 4.26 -15.66
CA ILE A 261 19.96 3.33 -15.00
C ILE A 261 20.67 1.99 -14.87
N THR A 262 21.01 1.60 -13.65
CA THR A 262 21.41 0.22 -13.33
C THR A 262 20.30 -0.46 -12.54
N PRO A 263 20.15 -1.80 -12.59
CA PRO A 263 19.15 -2.50 -11.80
C PRO A 263 19.26 -2.20 -10.30
N ALA A 264 20.49 -2.17 -9.77
CA ALA A 264 20.74 -1.89 -8.36
C ALA A 264 20.28 -0.47 -7.97
N LEU A 265 20.55 0.51 -8.83
CA LEU A 265 20.15 1.89 -8.58
C LEU A 265 18.64 2.09 -8.71
N PHE A 266 18.03 1.48 -9.73
CA PHE A 266 16.59 1.49 -9.91
C PHE A 266 15.89 0.92 -8.68
N GLN A 267 16.37 -0.22 -8.18
CA GLN A 267 15.85 -0.82 -6.95
C GLN A 267 16.05 0.07 -5.71
N LYS A 268 17.23 0.69 -5.55
CA LYS A 268 17.47 1.63 -4.44
C LYS A 268 16.46 2.79 -4.45
N ASN A 269 16.27 3.46 -5.59
CA ASN A 269 15.34 4.59 -5.72
C ASN A 269 13.88 4.17 -5.57
N LYS A 270 13.52 2.98 -6.05
CA LYS A 270 12.20 2.37 -5.84
C LYS A 270 11.89 2.23 -4.34
N VAL A 271 12.84 1.73 -3.57
CA VAL A 271 12.72 1.54 -2.11
C VAL A 271 12.47 2.89 -1.41
N ILE A 272 13.30 3.91 -1.71
CA ILE A 272 13.18 5.26 -1.14
C ILE A 272 11.81 5.88 -1.44
N LEU A 273 11.35 5.77 -2.69
CA LEU A 273 10.08 6.35 -3.11
C LEU A 273 8.87 5.62 -2.52
N GLY A 274 8.96 4.30 -2.30
CA GLY A 274 7.94 3.54 -1.58
C GLY A 274 7.80 3.97 -0.13
N HIS A 275 8.92 4.25 0.53
CA HIS A 275 8.89 4.74 1.90
C HIS A 275 8.27 6.15 2.00
N ASN A 276 8.67 7.04 1.10
CA ASN A 276 8.08 8.38 1.00
C ASN A 276 6.58 8.32 0.69
N TRP A 277 6.14 7.33 -0.09
CA TRP A 277 4.73 7.07 -0.34
C TRP A 277 3.96 6.70 0.94
N ASP A 278 4.44 5.73 1.72
CA ASP A 278 3.76 5.33 2.97
C ASP A 278 3.69 6.50 3.96
N LEU A 279 4.79 7.28 4.06
CA LEU A 279 4.82 8.48 4.88
C LEU A 279 3.81 9.52 4.39
N PHE A 280 3.74 9.76 3.08
CA PHE A 280 2.76 10.67 2.50
C PHE A 280 1.31 10.21 2.78
N MET A 281 1.03 8.92 2.61
CA MET A 281 -0.31 8.35 2.84
C MET A 281 -0.71 8.43 4.32
N PHE A 282 0.25 8.29 5.23
CA PHE A 282 0.05 8.55 6.65
C PHE A 282 -0.35 10.01 6.92
N LEU A 283 0.44 10.98 6.45
CA LEU A 283 0.18 12.41 6.64
C LEU A 283 -1.13 12.85 5.99
N SER A 284 -1.45 12.30 4.82
CA SER A 284 -2.73 12.53 4.15
C SER A 284 -3.90 12.06 5.00
N SER A 285 -3.80 10.86 5.58
CA SER A 285 -4.83 10.32 6.47
C SER A 285 -5.02 11.19 7.73
N LEU A 286 -3.93 11.72 8.29
CA LEU A 286 -3.99 12.69 9.39
C LEU A 286 -4.67 14.00 8.97
N LYS A 287 -4.29 14.56 7.82
CA LYS A 287 -4.84 15.83 7.30
C LYS A 287 -6.35 15.77 7.06
N ASP A 288 -6.88 14.62 6.66
CA ASP A 288 -8.32 14.44 6.46
C ASP A 288 -9.13 14.57 7.76
N HIS A 289 -8.48 14.41 8.91
CA HIS A 289 -9.13 14.43 10.23
C HIS A 289 -8.69 15.59 11.12
N TYR A 290 -7.51 16.17 10.84
CA TYR A 290 -6.93 17.28 11.57
C TYR A 290 -6.55 18.39 10.59
N PRO A 291 -7.05 19.63 10.76
CA PRO A 291 -6.61 20.76 9.94
C PRO A 291 -5.08 20.92 9.95
N GLY A 292 -4.49 21.34 8.83
CA GLY A 292 -3.03 21.42 8.70
C GLY A 292 -2.33 22.22 9.79
N ASP A 293 -2.91 23.34 10.23
CA ASP A 293 -2.33 24.15 11.31
C ASP A 293 -2.41 23.48 12.68
N SER A 294 -3.38 22.58 12.89
CA SER A 294 -3.45 21.80 14.12
C SER A 294 -2.37 20.70 14.16
N LEU A 295 -1.99 20.15 13.01
CA LEU A 295 -0.90 19.17 12.91
C LEU A 295 0.46 19.80 13.25
N LYS A 296 0.68 21.08 12.90
CA LYS A 296 1.92 21.80 13.22
C LYS A 296 2.11 22.08 14.71
N GLN A 297 1.06 21.96 15.53
CA GLN A 297 1.14 22.24 16.97
C GLN A 297 1.78 21.09 17.76
N PHE A 298 1.92 19.91 17.15
CA PHE A 298 2.60 18.80 17.78
C PHE A 298 4.13 19.00 17.68
N ALA A 299 4.77 19.35 18.80
CA ALA A 299 6.22 19.50 18.89
C ALA A 299 6.93 18.13 18.89
N ILE A 300 6.92 17.45 17.74
CA ILE A 300 7.46 16.11 17.55
C ILE A 300 8.81 16.20 16.82
N LYS A 301 9.81 15.48 17.32
CA LYS A 301 11.03 15.18 16.59
C LYS A 301 11.00 13.72 16.17
N LEU A 302 11.09 13.50 14.87
CA LEU A 302 11.01 12.20 14.22
C LEU A 302 12.42 11.84 13.72
N ASN A 303 13.22 11.20 14.56
CA ASN A 303 14.66 11.05 14.34
C ASN A 303 15.36 12.41 14.09
N LYS A 304 15.86 12.63 12.86
CA LYS A 304 16.50 13.89 12.42
C LYS A 304 15.51 14.88 11.79
N ILE A 305 14.25 14.48 11.63
CA ILE A 305 13.22 15.25 10.93
C ILE A 305 12.39 16.03 11.94
N ASP A 306 12.30 17.34 11.78
CA ASP A 306 11.33 18.16 12.51
C ASP A 306 9.94 17.92 11.92
N TYR A 307 8.96 17.55 12.76
CA TYR A 307 7.62 17.26 12.30
C TYR A 307 6.92 18.47 11.68
N THR A 308 7.22 19.67 12.16
CA THR A 308 6.67 20.90 11.60
C THR A 308 7.15 21.10 10.16
N ASP A 309 8.43 20.87 9.92
CA ASP A 309 9.03 20.94 8.59
C ASP A 309 8.43 19.87 7.66
N LEU A 310 8.25 18.64 8.17
CA LEU A 310 7.58 17.57 7.45
C LEU A 310 6.16 17.97 7.00
N ILE A 311 5.36 18.54 7.91
CA ILE A 311 4.00 19.00 7.60
C ILE A 311 4.04 20.19 6.62
N ASN A 312 4.97 21.12 6.77
CA ASN A 312 5.13 22.24 5.84
C ASN A 312 5.45 21.75 4.42
N THR A 313 6.37 20.80 4.28
CA THR A 313 6.73 20.19 3.00
C THR A 313 5.56 19.42 2.39
N PHE A 314 4.82 18.67 3.20
CA PHE A 314 3.61 17.95 2.77
C PHE A 314 2.49 18.91 2.30
N LEU A 315 2.22 20.00 3.02
CA LEU A 315 1.24 20.99 2.61
C LEU A 315 1.69 21.74 1.35
N PHE A 316 3.00 22.01 1.24
CA PHE A 316 3.59 22.58 0.03
C PHE A 316 3.40 21.66 -1.18
N SER A 317 3.66 20.35 -1.05
CA SER A 317 3.51 19.41 -2.16
C SER A 317 2.06 19.30 -2.64
N LEU A 318 1.09 19.28 -1.72
CA LEU A 318 -0.34 19.34 -2.07
C LEU A 318 -0.68 20.60 -2.88
N LYS A 319 -0.20 21.76 -2.43
CA LYS A 319 -0.40 23.04 -3.14
C LYS A 319 0.20 23.02 -4.54
N CYS A 320 1.38 22.42 -4.69
CA CYS A 320 2.03 22.27 -6.00
C CYS A 320 1.20 21.40 -6.94
N MET A 321 0.60 20.32 -6.46
CA MET A 321 -0.27 19.48 -7.28
C MET A 321 -1.57 20.17 -7.67
N ASP A 322 -2.13 21.01 -6.81
CA ASP A 322 -3.28 21.84 -7.17
C ASP A 322 -2.93 22.87 -8.25
N ILE A 323 -1.74 23.48 -8.17
CA ILE A 323 -1.18 24.33 -9.23
C ILE A 323 -1.15 23.56 -10.54
N ILE A 324 -0.51 22.39 -10.56
CA ILE A 324 -0.38 21.52 -11.73
C ILE A 324 -1.75 21.18 -12.31
N ARG A 325 -2.70 20.71 -11.51
CA ARG A 325 -4.06 20.40 -11.98
C ARG A 325 -4.77 21.60 -12.59
N CYS A 326 -4.62 22.79 -12.01
CA CYS A 326 -5.20 24.02 -12.57
C CYS A 326 -4.62 24.37 -13.95
N LEU A 327 -3.33 24.10 -14.17
CA LEU A 327 -2.66 24.31 -15.45
C LEU A 327 -3.21 23.35 -16.50
N PHE A 328 -3.33 22.07 -16.13
CA PHE A 328 -3.85 21.05 -17.03
C PHE A 328 -5.29 21.31 -17.48
N ARG A 329 -6.13 21.84 -16.59
CA ARG A 329 -7.49 22.27 -16.94
C ARG A 329 -7.54 23.44 -17.95
N LYS A 330 -6.45 24.19 -18.11
CA LYS A 330 -6.34 25.28 -19.10
C LYS A 330 -5.81 24.83 -20.45
N ILE A 331 -5.26 23.60 -20.55
CA ILE A 331 -4.77 23.07 -21.81
C ILE A 331 -5.97 22.68 -22.68
N ASN A 332 -6.16 23.43 -23.76
CA ASN A 332 -7.07 23.02 -24.83
C ASN A 332 -6.38 21.95 -25.67
N MET A 333 -6.71 20.67 -25.43
CA MET A 333 -6.18 19.58 -26.26
C MET A 333 -6.44 19.86 -27.74
N PRO A 334 -5.42 19.74 -28.63
CA PRO A 334 -5.58 19.96 -30.05
C PRO A 334 -6.76 19.19 -30.64
N SER A 335 -7.43 19.75 -31.65
CA SER A 335 -8.57 19.10 -32.30
C SER A 335 -8.28 17.69 -32.82
N LEU A 336 -7.02 17.38 -33.16
CA LEU A 336 -6.58 16.04 -33.53
C LEU A 336 -6.81 14.99 -32.42
N PHE A 337 -6.69 15.36 -31.14
CA PHE A 337 -6.97 14.46 -30.01
C PHE A 337 -8.46 14.19 -29.79
N LYS A 338 -9.33 14.94 -30.48
CA LYS A 338 -10.78 14.72 -30.50
C LYS A 338 -11.21 13.81 -31.65
N THR A 339 -10.27 13.32 -32.46
CA THR A 339 -10.55 12.43 -33.59
C THR A 339 -10.58 10.98 -33.12
N THR A 340 -11.43 10.15 -33.73
CA THR A 340 -11.53 8.70 -33.46
C THR A 340 -10.42 7.89 -34.13
N ILE A 341 -9.35 8.54 -34.62
CA ILE A 341 -8.30 7.89 -35.41
C ILE A 341 -7.23 7.36 -34.44
N PRO A 342 -6.86 6.06 -34.52
CA PRO A 342 -5.79 5.50 -33.71
C PRO A 342 -4.47 6.26 -33.87
N LEU A 343 -3.71 6.44 -32.78
CA LEU A 343 -2.51 7.29 -32.76
C LEU A 343 -1.46 6.97 -33.83
N SER A 344 -1.23 5.68 -34.08
CA SER A 344 -0.32 5.19 -35.12
C SER A 344 -0.72 5.71 -36.50
N THR A 345 -2.02 5.89 -36.71
CA THR A 345 -2.61 6.38 -37.96
C THR A 345 -2.65 7.90 -37.97
N ALA A 346 -2.91 8.58 -36.83
CA ALA A 346 -2.92 10.05 -36.75
C ALA A 346 -1.54 10.66 -37.00
N SER A 347 -0.47 10.14 -36.37
CA SER A 347 0.90 10.62 -36.60
C SER A 347 1.34 10.42 -38.06
N GLN A 348 0.90 9.34 -38.71
CA GLN A 348 1.15 9.07 -40.13
C GLN A 348 0.28 9.93 -41.06
N THR A 349 -0.98 10.20 -40.70
CA THR A 349 -1.95 10.93 -41.54
C THR A 349 -1.70 12.43 -41.53
N PHE A 350 -1.32 12.98 -40.38
CA PHE A 350 -1.13 14.42 -40.22
C PHE A 350 0.34 14.84 -40.32
N GLY A 351 1.28 13.89 -40.33
CA GLY A 351 2.72 14.18 -40.40
C GLY A 351 3.26 14.96 -39.20
N VAL A 352 2.55 14.91 -38.06
CA VAL A 352 2.89 15.64 -36.83
C VAL A 352 2.90 14.67 -35.67
N ASN A 353 3.96 14.70 -34.86
CA ASN A 353 4.03 13.97 -33.61
C ASN A 353 3.12 14.64 -32.58
N LEU A 354 2.03 13.97 -32.23
CA LEU A 354 1.01 14.46 -31.30
C LEU A 354 1.58 14.78 -29.91
N MET A 355 2.58 14.02 -29.46
CA MET A 355 3.31 14.27 -28.21
C MET A 355 3.99 15.65 -28.23
N ASP A 356 4.67 15.97 -29.33
CA ASP A 356 5.41 17.21 -29.49
C ASP A 356 4.47 18.41 -29.54
N LYS A 357 3.29 18.28 -30.18
CA LYS A 357 2.28 19.35 -30.20
C LYS A 357 1.65 19.62 -28.85
N ALA A 358 1.33 18.58 -28.10
CA ALA A 358 0.82 18.74 -26.74
C ALA A 358 1.89 19.39 -25.84
N TYR A 359 3.15 18.98 -25.99
CA TYR A 359 4.27 19.58 -25.27
C TYR A 359 4.46 21.07 -25.62
N GLU A 360 4.47 21.42 -26.90
CA GLU A 360 4.56 22.81 -27.38
C GLU A 360 3.47 23.71 -26.79
N GLN A 361 2.20 23.27 -26.80
CA GLN A 361 1.09 24.06 -26.24
C GLN A 361 1.19 24.26 -24.72
N ILE A 362 1.73 23.27 -24.01
CA ILE A 362 1.93 23.39 -22.56
C ILE A 362 3.02 24.43 -22.28
N ILE A 363 4.15 24.35 -22.99
CA ILE A 363 5.20 25.36 -22.90
C ILE A 363 4.65 26.74 -23.25
N GLU A 364 3.83 26.85 -24.30
CA GLU A 364 3.18 28.11 -24.67
C GLU A 364 2.29 28.64 -23.52
N ILE A 365 1.45 27.79 -22.89
CA ILE A 365 0.63 28.20 -21.73
C ILE A 365 1.50 28.64 -20.55
N ILE A 366 2.65 28.01 -20.36
CA ILE A 366 3.61 28.37 -19.31
C ILE A 366 4.26 29.71 -19.59
N ASP A 367 4.58 30.00 -20.85
CA ASP A 367 5.19 31.26 -21.27
C ASP A 367 4.17 32.40 -21.39
N LEU A 368 2.89 32.07 -21.62
CA LEU A 368 1.79 33.03 -21.66
C LEU A 368 1.48 33.55 -20.24
N LYS A 369 1.12 34.84 -20.13
CA LYS A 369 0.75 35.54 -18.87
C LYS A 369 -0.51 35.01 -18.17
N TYR A 370 -0.99 33.82 -18.52
CA TYR A 370 -2.17 33.18 -17.92
C TYR A 370 -1.87 32.49 -16.59
N LEU A 371 -0.60 32.44 -16.20
CA LEU A 371 -0.15 31.89 -14.94
C LEU A 371 -0.07 32.97 -13.86
N THR A 372 -0.36 32.56 -12.63
CA THR A 372 -0.04 33.41 -11.49
C THR A 372 1.48 33.43 -11.28
N LYS A 373 1.99 34.49 -10.63
CA LYS A 373 3.42 34.57 -10.27
C LYS A 373 3.90 33.32 -9.53
N GLU A 374 3.10 32.81 -8.61
CA GLU A 374 3.39 31.60 -7.86
C GLU A 374 3.59 30.37 -8.78
N GLN A 375 2.78 30.25 -9.83
CA GLN A 375 2.91 29.15 -10.79
C GLN A 375 4.21 29.29 -11.59
N HIS A 376 4.55 30.48 -12.08
CA HIS A 376 5.84 30.74 -12.74
C HIS A 376 7.04 30.42 -11.83
N ASP A 377 7.00 30.86 -10.57
CA ASP A 377 8.07 30.61 -9.60
C ASP A 377 8.24 29.10 -9.33
N PHE A 378 7.14 28.35 -9.22
CA PHE A 378 7.18 26.89 -9.12
C PHE A 378 7.86 26.24 -10.33
N TYR A 379 7.51 26.67 -11.54
CA TYR A 379 8.10 26.15 -12.77
C TYR A 379 9.60 26.40 -12.88
N ALA A 380 10.03 27.60 -12.49
CA ALA A 380 11.45 27.94 -12.44
C ALA A 380 12.21 27.08 -11.42
N LYS A 381 11.56 26.69 -10.31
CA LYS A 381 12.16 25.85 -9.26
C LYS A 381 12.27 24.37 -9.66
N TYR A 382 11.30 23.83 -10.40
CA TYR A 382 11.28 22.39 -10.77
C TYR A 382 11.10 22.12 -12.27
N PRO A 383 11.93 22.71 -13.15
CA PRO A 383 11.74 22.58 -14.59
C PRO A 383 11.79 21.11 -15.05
N TYR A 384 12.59 20.28 -14.38
CA TYR A 384 12.80 18.88 -14.72
C TYR A 384 11.70 17.92 -14.22
N PHE A 385 11.19 18.15 -12.99
CA PHE A 385 10.06 17.37 -12.49
C PHE A 385 8.86 17.62 -13.39
N LEU A 386 8.66 18.89 -13.75
CA LEU A 386 7.61 19.26 -14.66
C LEU A 386 7.79 18.60 -16.02
N ASP A 387 8.94 18.75 -16.68
CA ASP A 387 9.19 18.13 -17.99
C ASP A 387 8.88 16.62 -17.99
N SER A 388 9.23 15.92 -16.91
CA SER A 388 8.93 14.50 -16.73
C SER A 388 7.45 14.24 -16.53
N PHE A 389 6.82 14.98 -15.62
CA PHE A 389 5.40 14.91 -15.38
C PHE A 389 4.62 15.15 -16.67
N LEU A 390 4.97 16.20 -17.42
CA LEU A 390 4.35 16.55 -18.69
C LEU A 390 4.51 15.44 -19.71
N LYS A 391 5.73 14.91 -19.90
CA LYS A 391 5.97 13.81 -20.86
C LYS A 391 5.15 12.58 -20.53
N ILE A 392 5.10 12.18 -19.26
CA ILE A 392 4.37 10.97 -18.86
C ILE A 392 2.85 11.23 -18.86
N PHE A 393 2.38 12.39 -18.40
CA PHE A 393 0.99 12.80 -18.46
C PHE A 393 0.49 12.87 -19.90
N ILE A 394 1.24 13.53 -20.79
CA ILE A 394 0.88 13.64 -22.21
C ILE A 394 0.83 12.24 -22.83
N GLN A 395 1.81 11.38 -22.56
CA GLN A 395 1.81 10.00 -23.06
C GLN A 395 0.55 9.25 -22.63
N TYR A 396 0.15 9.38 -21.37
CA TYR A 396 -1.08 8.77 -20.86
C TYR A 396 -2.35 9.35 -21.47
N MET A 397 -2.44 10.68 -21.60
CA MET A 397 -3.57 11.33 -22.28
C MET A 397 -3.68 10.83 -23.72
N VAL A 398 -2.56 10.78 -24.43
CA VAL A 398 -2.45 10.25 -25.78
C VAL A 398 -2.93 8.79 -25.84
N ASP A 399 -2.56 7.95 -24.87
CA ASP A 399 -2.94 6.55 -24.81
C ASP A 399 -4.43 6.34 -24.44
N ILE A 400 -5.00 7.15 -23.53
CA ILE A 400 -6.41 7.09 -23.11
C ILE A 400 -7.37 7.71 -24.12
N PHE A 401 -7.00 8.84 -24.76
CA PHE A 401 -7.87 9.50 -25.75
C PHE A 401 -8.09 8.66 -27.02
N ASN A 402 -7.33 7.58 -27.22
CA ASN A 402 -7.66 6.55 -28.23
C ASN A 402 -8.95 5.77 -27.92
N LEU A 403 -9.54 5.92 -26.73
CA LEU A 403 -10.76 5.23 -26.31
C LEU A 403 -11.92 6.24 -26.18
N SER A 404 -12.40 6.73 -27.32
CA SER A 404 -13.76 7.25 -27.52
C SER A 404 -14.44 7.95 -26.33
N LYS A 405 -14.18 9.25 -26.15
CA LYS A 405 -15.12 10.34 -25.78
C LYS A 405 -14.28 11.55 -25.37
N GLY A 406 -14.62 12.72 -25.90
CA GLY A 406 -13.90 13.98 -25.67
C GLY A 406 -14.06 14.56 -24.26
N ASP A 407 -13.98 13.73 -23.23
CA ASP A 407 -14.04 14.13 -21.83
C ASP A 407 -12.66 14.59 -21.36
N ILE A 408 -12.63 15.57 -20.44
CA ILE A 408 -11.41 15.99 -19.76
C ILE A 408 -10.94 14.80 -18.92
N VAL A 409 -9.84 14.15 -19.33
CA VAL A 409 -9.21 13.11 -18.51
C VAL A 409 -8.58 13.82 -17.30
N GLU A 410 -9.24 13.67 -16.16
CA GLU A 410 -8.67 14.02 -14.87
C GLU A 410 -7.78 12.85 -14.44
N LEU A 411 -6.57 13.15 -13.94
CA LEU A 411 -5.71 12.12 -13.33
C LEU A 411 -6.50 11.38 -12.27
N ASP A 412 -6.29 10.07 -12.18
CA ASP A 412 -6.88 9.31 -11.10
C ASP A 412 -6.34 9.81 -9.74
N SER A 413 -7.08 9.51 -8.68
CA SER A 413 -6.73 10.00 -7.35
C SER A 413 -5.42 9.42 -6.81
N TYR A 414 -4.99 8.25 -7.30
CA TYR A 414 -3.75 7.59 -6.90
C TYR A 414 -2.53 8.22 -7.57
N ASP A 415 -2.62 8.55 -8.86
CA ASP A 415 -1.61 9.26 -9.63
C ASP A 415 -1.34 10.63 -9.01
N VAL A 416 -2.41 11.38 -8.70
CA VAL A 416 -2.27 12.69 -8.03
C VAL A 416 -1.54 12.53 -6.70
N ARG A 417 -1.93 11.55 -5.88
CA ARG A 417 -1.26 11.27 -4.60
C ARG A 417 0.20 10.91 -4.82
N PHE A 418 0.53 10.12 -5.84
CA PHE A 418 1.89 9.66 -6.08
C PHE A 418 2.80 10.81 -6.51
N PHE A 419 2.32 11.66 -7.42
CA PHE A 419 3.08 12.86 -7.79
C PHE A 419 3.22 13.83 -6.62
N THR A 420 2.20 13.94 -5.77
CA THR A 420 2.29 14.73 -4.53
C THR A 420 3.39 14.18 -3.60
N SER A 421 3.42 12.86 -3.38
CA SER A 421 4.45 12.23 -2.54
C SER A 421 5.84 12.39 -3.15
N TYR A 422 5.96 12.37 -4.48
CA TYR A 422 7.24 12.60 -5.15
C TYR A 422 7.75 14.05 -5.00
N ILE A 423 6.87 15.06 -5.06
CA ILE A 423 7.27 16.45 -4.76
C ILE A 423 7.72 16.57 -3.30
N MET A 424 7.00 15.94 -2.38
CA MET A 424 7.38 15.91 -0.95
C MET A 424 8.78 15.32 -0.75
N PHE A 425 9.08 14.22 -1.45
CA PHE A 425 10.42 13.63 -1.47
C PHE A 425 11.49 14.58 -2.01
N LEU A 426 11.24 15.24 -3.16
CA LEU A 426 12.20 16.16 -3.77
C LEU A 426 12.53 17.39 -2.89
N GLU A 427 11.58 17.84 -2.08
CA GLU A 427 11.75 19.00 -1.20
C GLU A 427 12.33 18.69 0.16
N GLY A 428 11.84 17.61 0.77
CA GLY A 428 12.23 17.27 2.13
C GLY A 428 13.50 16.44 2.21
N ASP A 429 13.84 15.75 1.12
CA ASP A 429 14.89 14.74 1.07
C ASP A 429 14.84 13.79 2.28
N TYR A 430 13.61 13.37 2.62
CA TYR A 430 13.36 12.51 3.77
C TYR A 430 13.87 11.09 3.46
N TYR A 431 15.18 10.92 3.55
CA TYR A 431 15.84 9.67 3.85
C TYR A 431 15.76 9.50 5.35
N ILE A 432 14.81 8.68 5.74
CA ILE A 432 14.77 8.17 7.09
C ILE A 432 15.92 7.18 7.26
#